data_AF-A0A1Y4BDK9-F1
#
_entry.id   AF-A0A1Y4BDK9-F1
#
_cell.length_a   1.000
_cell.length_b   1.000
_cell.length_c   1.000
_cell.angle_alpha   90.00
_cell.angle_beta   90.00
_cell.angle_gamma   90.00
#
_symmetry.space_group_name_H-M   'P 1'
#
loop_
_entity.id
_entity.type
_entity.pdbx_description
1 polymer ?
#
loop_
_entity_poly.entity_id
_entity_poly.type
_entity_poly.pdbx_seq_one_letter_code
_entity_poly.pdbx_strand_id
1 'polypeptide(L)'
;MNQQAFDAGKLAYQNSDWLGAVTQLSDALAPGEVSGEVDHLRGNAYMKLGQFDAAARAYEGALADAAYGKRGALQCNRGRALLAAGKPQDAAQALSDAAGDPDYSTPYKAYMALGSAYEQLGDIRRAGMAYRSAAIDESNPAPSVALSNLGSCFMRLGRAVDAVEAYRTALDFTTPLESQNRIWCDLGLAYVAANRMGEAVDAFAHATADGTYVLSPEAQASYDAARKAMATLAERRPSETDALLAAAGYGGYDPLDPTGESGELMPSPEDTGFFSVTEADLMEADKQERKVRRKHRHTGLKVFIAILVVLILVVGAGVFAYVRGYGWPTQETVAERLFDAKGDGVDLSEYLVEGTSDAVIQEISDVLPTDATIQVNACDRSMSESTVYLTAKLSAGGEVDYTITMRRDGIGWKVVDVTPEYRSQDLADTTTQN
;
A
#
# COMPACT_ATOMS: atom_id res chain seq x y z
N MET A 1 16.55 -21.25 26.52
CA MET A 1 15.21 -21.12 27.10
C MET A 1 15.31 -21.59 28.54
N ASN A 2 14.81 -20.80 29.48
CA ASN A 2 14.74 -21.20 30.89
C ASN A 2 13.51 -22.08 31.12
N GLN A 3 13.72 -23.39 31.22
CA GLN A 3 12.65 -24.38 31.32
C GLN A 3 11.77 -24.19 32.57
N GLN A 4 12.37 -23.81 33.71
CA GLN A 4 11.62 -23.62 34.95
C GLN A 4 10.64 -22.44 34.83
N ALA A 5 11.08 -21.32 34.26
CA ALA A 5 10.24 -20.16 34.02
C ALA A 5 9.15 -20.47 32.98
N PHE A 6 9.48 -21.24 31.94
CA PHE A 6 8.51 -21.69 30.95
C PHE A 6 7.39 -22.55 31.56
N ASP A 7 7.74 -23.56 32.36
CA ASP A 7 6.77 -24.45 32.99
C ASP A 7 5.90 -23.70 34.02
N ALA A 8 6.49 -22.79 34.79
CA ALA A 8 5.76 -21.89 35.68
C ALA A 8 4.78 -20.98 34.90
N GLY A 9 5.22 -20.45 33.77
CA GLY A 9 4.39 -19.64 32.87
C GLY A 9 3.22 -20.41 32.28
N LYS A 10 3.43 -21.67 31.86
CA LYS A 10 2.34 -22.54 31.38
C LYS A 10 1.33 -22.88 32.48
N LEU A 11 1.80 -23.15 33.70
CA LEU A 11 0.92 -23.40 34.84
C LEU A 11 0.08 -22.17 35.19
N ALA A 12 0.68 -20.98 35.22
CA ALA A 12 -0.03 -19.73 35.42
C ALA A 12 -1.08 -19.50 34.31
N TYR A 13 -0.73 -19.78 33.05
CA TYR A 13 -1.66 -19.69 31.91
C TYR A 13 -2.86 -20.63 32.07
N GLN A 14 -2.63 -21.88 32.46
CA GLN A 14 -3.71 -22.86 32.70
C GLN A 14 -4.64 -22.44 33.84
N ASN A 15 -4.09 -21.80 34.87
CA ASN A 15 -4.83 -21.27 36.02
C ASN A 15 -5.50 -19.92 35.74
N SER A 16 -5.45 -19.41 34.51
CA SER A 16 -5.95 -18.08 34.12
C SER A 16 -5.29 -16.91 34.87
N ASP A 17 -4.12 -17.13 35.48
CA ASP A 17 -3.26 -16.07 35.99
C ASP A 17 -2.46 -15.48 34.82
N TRP A 18 -3.12 -14.59 34.06
CA TRP A 18 -2.56 -14.03 32.84
C TRP A 18 -1.34 -13.14 33.10
N LEU A 19 -1.32 -12.42 34.21
CA LEU A 19 -0.18 -11.56 34.58
C LEU A 19 1.02 -12.40 34.99
N GLY A 20 0.81 -13.43 35.82
CA GLY A 20 1.85 -14.40 36.17
C GLY A 20 2.37 -15.14 34.93
N ALA A 21 1.48 -15.54 34.03
CA ALA A 21 1.84 -16.20 32.77
C ALA A 21 2.76 -15.32 31.92
N VAL A 22 2.39 -14.05 31.67
CA VAL A 22 3.22 -13.12 30.90
C VAL A 22 4.59 -12.91 31.54
N THR A 23 4.62 -12.74 32.87
CA THR A 23 5.86 -12.50 33.63
C THR A 23 6.80 -13.69 33.46
N GLN A 24 6.35 -14.89 33.84
CA GLN A 24 7.16 -16.10 33.80
C GLN A 24 7.56 -16.52 32.37
N LEU A 25 6.67 -16.34 31.39
CA LEU A 25 6.98 -16.61 29.98
C LEU A 25 7.98 -15.60 29.42
N SER A 26 7.99 -14.35 29.90
CA SER A 26 9.01 -13.38 29.49
C SER A 26 10.38 -13.72 30.10
N ASP A 27 10.40 -14.22 31.34
CA ASP A 27 11.62 -14.71 32.01
C ASP A 27 12.13 -16.03 31.41
N ALA A 28 11.31 -16.72 30.61
CA ALA A 28 11.69 -17.95 29.93
C ALA A 28 12.66 -17.72 28.75
N LEU A 29 12.72 -16.51 28.19
CA LEU A 29 13.54 -16.17 27.03
C LEU A 29 14.69 -15.23 27.41
N ALA A 30 15.91 -15.61 27.01
CA ALA A 30 17.04 -14.69 27.06
C ALA A 30 16.92 -13.61 25.97
N PRO A 31 17.56 -12.43 26.11
CA PRO A 31 17.57 -11.42 25.06
C PRO A 31 18.06 -11.98 23.72
N GLY A 32 17.25 -11.86 22.67
CA GLY A 32 17.55 -12.37 21.33
C GLY A 32 17.22 -13.85 21.10
N GLU A 33 16.77 -14.57 22.12
CA GLU A 33 16.25 -15.93 21.98
C GLU A 33 14.83 -15.91 21.38
N VAL A 34 14.57 -16.80 20.43
CA VAL A 34 13.30 -16.91 19.72
C VAL A 34 12.61 -18.23 20.12
N SER A 35 11.33 -18.16 20.47
CA SER A 35 10.50 -19.35 20.69
C SER A 35 9.04 -19.05 20.35
N GLY A 36 8.55 -19.70 19.29
CA GLY A 36 7.19 -19.52 18.83
C GLY A 36 6.13 -19.94 19.85
N GLU A 37 6.39 -20.98 20.65
CA GLU A 37 5.45 -21.42 21.69
C GLU A 37 5.31 -20.41 22.82
N VAL A 38 6.44 -19.90 23.32
CA VAL A 38 6.47 -18.92 24.41
C VAL A 38 5.74 -17.65 23.97
N ASP A 39 6.12 -17.11 22.82
CA ASP A 39 5.56 -15.86 22.32
C ASP A 39 4.09 -15.98 21.92
N HIS A 40 3.65 -17.13 21.42
CA HIS A 40 2.23 -17.40 21.19
C HIS A 40 1.43 -17.37 22.50
N LEU A 41 1.91 -18.05 23.55
CA LEU A 41 1.24 -18.06 24.85
C LEU A 41 1.22 -16.67 25.49
N ARG A 42 2.32 -15.90 25.38
CA ARG A 42 2.38 -14.49 25.80
C ARG A 42 1.33 -13.66 25.06
N GLY A 43 1.24 -13.81 23.73
CA GLY A 43 0.24 -13.12 22.91
C GLY A 43 -1.18 -13.40 23.39
N ASN A 44 -1.52 -14.67 23.65
CA ASN A 44 -2.82 -15.05 24.17
C ASN A 44 -3.10 -14.47 25.57
N ALA A 45 -2.12 -14.49 26.47
CA ALA A 45 -2.26 -13.91 27.80
C ALA A 45 -2.43 -12.38 27.75
N TYR A 46 -1.66 -11.69 26.91
CA TYR A 46 -1.83 -10.25 26.66
C TYR A 46 -3.21 -9.91 26.11
N MET A 47 -3.80 -10.74 25.23
CA MET A 47 -5.18 -10.58 24.77
C MET A 47 -6.18 -10.63 25.94
N LYS A 48 -5.97 -11.54 26.90
CA LYS A 48 -6.82 -11.67 28.09
C LYS A 48 -6.66 -10.51 29.07
N LEU A 49 -5.49 -9.87 29.10
CA LEU A 49 -5.20 -8.66 29.88
C LEU A 49 -5.70 -7.37 29.20
N GLY A 50 -6.22 -7.43 27.98
CA GLY A 50 -6.58 -6.24 27.20
C GLY A 50 -5.38 -5.45 26.69
N GLN A 51 -4.16 -5.99 26.76
CA GLN A 51 -2.93 -5.37 26.31
C GLN A 51 -2.68 -5.69 24.83
N PHE A 52 -3.54 -5.19 23.97
CA PHE A 52 -3.63 -5.60 22.57
C PHE A 52 -2.37 -5.30 21.73
N ASP A 53 -1.71 -4.17 21.97
CA ASP A 53 -0.42 -3.86 21.34
C ASP A 53 0.68 -4.85 21.73
N ALA A 54 0.75 -5.24 23.01
CA ALA A 54 1.71 -6.22 23.49
C ALA A 54 1.38 -7.61 22.93
N ALA A 55 0.10 -7.96 22.81
CA ALA A 55 -0.33 -9.19 22.16
C ALA A 55 0.11 -9.25 20.71
N ALA A 56 -0.12 -8.19 19.93
CA ALA A 56 0.29 -8.13 18.53
C ALA A 56 1.80 -8.31 18.33
N ARG A 57 2.62 -7.68 19.20
CA ARG A 57 4.09 -7.86 19.20
C ARG A 57 4.52 -9.27 19.60
N ALA A 58 3.85 -9.88 20.57
CA ALA A 58 4.15 -11.25 20.96
C ALA A 58 3.80 -12.24 19.83
N TYR A 59 2.67 -12.08 19.14
CA TYR A 59 2.37 -12.90 17.97
C TYR A 59 3.37 -12.68 16.81
N GLU A 60 3.88 -11.45 16.65
CA GLU A 60 4.97 -11.16 15.71
C GLU A 60 6.30 -11.85 16.09
N GLY A 61 6.64 -11.86 17.38
CA GLY A 61 7.75 -12.66 17.91
C GLY A 61 7.57 -14.16 17.62
N ALA A 62 6.36 -14.68 17.79
CA ALA A 62 6.05 -16.07 17.48
C ALA A 62 6.19 -16.39 15.98
N LEU A 63 5.83 -15.43 15.11
CA LEU A 63 5.99 -15.55 13.66
C LEU A 63 7.45 -15.50 13.21
N ALA A 64 8.37 -14.99 14.03
CA ALA A 64 9.80 -15.03 13.75
C ALA A 64 10.40 -16.44 13.91
N ASP A 65 9.74 -17.33 14.67
CA ASP A 65 10.11 -18.74 14.78
C ASP A 65 9.50 -19.56 13.63
N ALA A 66 10.23 -19.65 12.50
CA ALA A 66 9.76 -20.43 11.36
C ALA A 66 9.53 -21.92 11.68
N ALA A 67 10.23 -22.48 12.67
CA ALA A 67 10.10 -23.88 13.04
C ALA A 67 8.83 -24.18 13.86
N TYR A 68 8.24 -23.16 14.48
CA TYR A 68 7.00 -23.32 15.27
C TYR A 68 5.77 -23.62 14.40
N GLY A 69 5.78 -23.18 13.14
CA GLY A 69 4.66 -23.30 12.23
C GLY A 69 3.44 -22.49 12.67
N LYS A 70 2.24 -22.92 12.27
CA LYS A 70 0.95 -22.26 12.61
C LYS A 70 0.86 -20.81 12.14
N ARG A 71 1.56 -20.46 11.06
CA ARG A 71 1.69 -19.10 10.55
C ARG A 71 0.32 -18.42 10.36
N GLY A 72 -0.63 -19.07 9.70
CA GLY A 72 -1.97 -18.51 9.50
C GLY A 72 -2.75 -18.29 10.79
N ALA A 73 -2.66 -19.20 11.76
CA ALA A 73 -3.31 -19.02 13.07
C ALA A 73 -2.68 -17.86 13.87
N LEU A 74 -1.35 -17.72 13.83
CA LEU A 74 -0.64 -16.61 14.47
C LEU A 74 -0.96 -15.27 13.80
N GLN A 75 -0.99 -15.23 12.47
CA GLN A 75 -1.39 -14.03 11.73
C GLN A 75 -2.85 -13.64 11.99
N CYS A 76 -3.76 -14.62 12.09
CA CYS A 76 -5.15 -14.39 12.47
C CYS A 76 -5.24 -13.78 13.87
N ASN A 77 -4.52 -14.34 14.84
CA ASN A 77 -4.48 -13.81 16.20
C ASN A 77 -3.83 -12.42 16.30
N ARG A 78 -2.73 -12.17 15.56
CA ARG A 78 -2.09 -10.85 15.44
C ARG A 78 -3.06 -9.83 14.85
N GLY A 79 -3.77 -10.19 13.79
CA GLY A 79 -4.78 -9.35 13.17
C GLY A 79 -5.92 -8.97 14.12
N ARG A 80 -6.43 -9.94 14.89
CA ARG A 80 -7.44 -9.68 15.92
C ARG A 80 -6.92 -8.78 17.05
N ALA A 81 -5.67 -8.95 17.47
CA ALA A 81 -5.03 -8.06 18.43
C ALA A 81 -4.90 -6.64 17.89
N LEU A 82 -4.48 -6.48 16.63
CA LEU A 82 -4.38 -5.17 15.97
C LEU A 82 -5.74 -4.49 15.84
N LEU A 83 -6.82 -5.23 15.55
CA LEU A 83 -8.18 -4.66 15.56
C LEU A 83 -8.58 -4.15 16.94
N ALA A 84 -8.34 -4.95 17.99
CA ALA A 84 -8.64 -4.55 19.35
C ALA A 84 -7.78 -3.35 19.81
N ALA A 85 -6.58 -3.20 19.26
CA ALA A 85 -5.71 -2.03 19.45
C ALA A 85 -6.11 -0.80 18.61
N GLY A 86 -7.17 -0.87 17.80
CA GLY A 86 -7.60 0.24 16.93
C GLY A 86 -6.69 0.48 15.72
N LYS A 87 -6.01 -0.57 15.23
CA LYS A 87 -5.11 -0.53 14.07
C LYS A 87 -5.66 -1.37 12.90
N PRO A 88 -6.81 -0.97 12.32
CA PRO A 88 -7.51 -1.81 11.35
C PRO A 88 -6.76 -1.99 10.02
N GLN A 89 -5.89 -1.04 9.62
CA GLN A 89 -5.05 -1.19 8.43
C GLN A 89 -4.04 -2.33 8.58
N ASP A 90 -3.27 -2.33 9.68
CA ASP A 90 -2.28 -3.37 9.97
C ASP A 90 -2.96 -4.73 10.18
N ALA A 91 -4.14 -4.72 10.82
CA ALA A 91 -4.95 -5.90 10.99
C ALA A 91 -5.39 -6.50 9.66
N ALA A 92 -5.88 -5.69 8.72
CA ALA A 92 -6.32 -6.16 7.41
C ALA A 92 -5.19 -6.88 6.65
N GLN A 93 -3.94 -6.39 6.77
CA GLN A 93 -2.78 -7.06 6.20
C GLN A 93 -2.54 -8.42 6.86
N ALA A 94 -2.43 -8.48 8.19
CA ALA A 94 -2.20 -9.74 8.90
C ALA A 94 -3.31 -10.77 8.66
N LEU A 95 -4.58 -10.33 8.60
CA LEU A 95 -5.72 -11.20 8.35
C LEU A 95 -5.79 -11.70 6.91
N SER A 96 -5.36 -10.88 5.94
CA SER A 96 -5.23 -11.31 4.54
C SER A 96 -4.12 -12.37 4.40
N ASP A 97 -2.99 -12.17 5.08
CA ASP A 97 -1.91 -13.16 5.13
C ASP A 97 -2.39 -14.49 5.77
N ALA A 98 -3.25 -14.42 6.79
CA ALA A 98 -3.82 -15.59 7.44
C ALA A 98 -4.81 -16.33 6.53
N ALA A 99 -5.71 -15.60 5.86
CA ALA A 99 -6.71 -16.17 4.97
C ALA A 99 -6.09 -16.80 3.71
N GLY A 100 -4.94 -16.29 3.25
CA GLY A 100 -4.20 -16.83 2.12
C GLY A 100 -3.22 -17.95 2.46
N ASP A 101 -3.11 -18.36 3.73
CA ASP A 101 -2.25 -19.47 4.15
C ASP A 101 -2.95 -20.82 3.89
N PRO A 102 -2.44 -21.66 2.96
CA PRO A 102 -3.06 -22.95 2.63
C PRO A 102 -3.08 -23.93 3.80
N ASP A 103 -2.17 -23.78 4.77
CA ASP A 103 -2.06 -24.66 5.93
C ASP A 103 -2.97 -24.21 7.08
N TYR A 104 -3.71 -23.09 6.93
CA TYR A 104 -4.62 -22.60 7.95
C TYR A 104 -5.99 -23.25 7.84
N SER A 105 -6.27 -24.19 8.75
CA SER A 105 -7.50 -25.01 8.72
C SER A 105 -8.81 -24.30 9.09
N THR A 106 -8.76 -23.02 9.47
CA THR A 106 -9.98 -22.26 9.85
C THR A 106 -9.98 -20.84 9.26
N PRO A 107 -9.86 -20.70 7.92
CA PRO A 107 -9.70 -19.38 7.28
C PRO A 107 -10.94 -18.51 7.46
N TYR A 108 -12.15 -19.06 7.65
CA TYR A 108 -13.34 -18.29 8.04
C TYR A 108 -13.09 -17.36 9.24
N LYS A 109 -12.25 -17.72 10.22
CA LYS A 109 -11.94 -16.85 11.37
C LYS A 109 -11.17 -15.60 10.93
N ALA A 110 -10.24 -15.76 9.99
CA ALA A 110 -9.50 -14.65 9.42
C ALA A 110 -10.44 -13.77 8.57
N TYR A 111 -11.30 -14.37 7.74
CA TYR A 111 -12.29 -13.66 6.96
C TYR A 111 -13.30 -12.88 7.82
N MET A 112 -13.80 -13.46 8.91
CA MET A 112 -14.68 -12.76 9.87
C MET A 112 -14.00 -11.53 10.47
N ALA A 113 -12.75 -11.67 10.92
CA ALA A 113 -12.00 -10.54 11.44
C ALA A 113 -11.64 -9.52 10.34
N LEU A 114 -11.36 -9.97 9.12
CA LEU A 114 -11.04 -9.12 7.98
C LEU A 114 -12.25 -8.27 7.58
N GLY A 115 -13.46 -8.85 7.65
CA GLY A 115 -14.72 -8.12 7.53
C GLY A 115 -14.79 -6.95 8.51
N SER A 116 -14.55 -7.23 9.79
CA SER A 116 -14.56 -6.22 10.85
C SER A 116 -13.47 -5.15 10.65
N ALA A 117 -12.28 -5.54 10.18
CA ALA A 117 -11.23 -4.60 9.83
C ALA A 117 -11.67 -3.63 8.73
N TYR A 118 -12.26 -4.15 7.65
CA TYR A 118 -12.76 -3.33 6.57
C TYR A 118 -13.94 -2.45 6.97
N GLU A 119 -14.82 -2.90 7.87
CA GLU A 119 -15.87 -2.05 8.43
C GLU A 119 -15.32 -0.85 9.21
N GLN A 120 -14.28 -1.06 10.05
CA GLN A 120 -13.60 0.03 10.78
C GLN A 120 -12.87 1.00 9.83
N LEU A 121 -12.39 0.50 8.69
CA LEU A 121 -11.81 1.33 7.62
C LEU A 121 -12.87 2.08 6.78
N GLY A 122 -14.15 1.73 6.93
CA GLY A 122 -15.23 2.24 6.09
C GLY A 122 -15.29 1.62 4.68
N ASP A 123 -14.50 0.57 4.40
CA ASP A 123 -14.54 -0.15 3.11
C ASP A 123 -15.59 -1.27 3.14
N ILE A 124 -16.85 -0.88 3.03
CA ILE A 124 -17.99 -1.78 3.27
C ILE A 124 -18.09 -2.88 2.20
N ARG A 125 -17.59 -2.60 1.00
CA ARG A 125 -17.58 -3.59 -0.09
C ARG A 125 -16.60 -4.71 0.23
N ARG A 126 -15.38 -4.39 0.65
CA ARG A 126 -14.42 -5.41 1.07
C ARG A 126 -14.84 -6.13 2.34
N ALA A 127 -15.53 -5.44 3.26
CA ALA A 127 -16.13 -6.08 4.42
C ALA A 127 -17.14 -7.16 4.00
N GLY A 128 -18.08 -6.82 3.11
CA GLY A 128 -19.04 -7.76 2.56
C GLY A 128 -18.37 -8.95 1.86
N MET A 129 -17.33 -8.71 1.07
CA MET A 129 -16.56 -9.80 0.44
C MET A 129 -15.97 -10.76 1.48
N ALA A 130 -15.33 -10.24 2.52
CA ALA A 130 -14.73 -11.06 3.57
C ALA A 130 -15.80 -11.85 4.34
N TYR A 131 -16.93 -11.23 4.71
CA TYR A 131 -18.02 -11.93 5.37
C TYR A 131 -18.65 -13.00 4.47
N ARG A 132 -18.77 -12.76 3.16
CA ARG A 132 -19.21 -13.77 2.21
C ARG A 132 -18.24 -14.95 2.15
N SER A 133 -16.93 -14.71 2.09
CA SER A 133 -15.93 -15.79 2.13
C SER A 133 -16.00 -16.61 3.41
N ALA A 134 -16.28 -15.97 4.56
CA ALA A 134 -16.53 -16.69 5.81
C ALA A 134 -17.85 -17.50 5.80
N ALA A 135 -18.89 -16.99 5.15
CA ALA A 135 -20.20 -17.63 5.10
C ALA A 135 -20.21 -18.90 4.25
N ILE A 136 -19.42 -18.95 3.16
CA ILE A 136 -19.34 -20.11 2.25
C ILE A 136 -18.28 -21.14 2.65
N ASP A 137 -17.50 -20.87 3.70
CA ASP A 137 -16.50 -21.81 4.19
C ASP A 137 -17.19 -22.94 4.96
N GLU A 138 -17.14 -24.16 4.41
CA GLU A 138 -17.76 -25.36 4.99
C GLU A 138 -17.24 -25.71 6.40
N SER A 139 -16.04 -25.23 6.76
CA SER A 139 -15.46 -25.43 8.10
C SER A 139 -15.99 -24.44 9.14
N ASN A 140 -16.77 -23.43 8.71
CA ASN A 140 -17.37 -22.45 9.61
C ASN A 140 -18.55 -23.08 10.37
N PRO A 141 -18.48 -23.23 11.71
CA PRO A 141 -19.57 -23.80 12.49
C PRO A 141 -20.75 -22.83 12.70
N ALA A 142 -20.59 -21.54 12.38
CA ALA A 142 -21.58 -20.49 12.59
C ALA A 142 -21.67 -19.54 11.38
N PRO A 143 -22.09 -20.02 10.19
CA PRO A 143 -22.23 -19.18 9.00
C PRO A 143 -23.33 -18.12 9.15
N SER A 144 -24.33 -18.33 10.02
CA SER A 144 -25.39 -17.37 10.36
C SER A 144 -24.85 -15.99 10.76
N VAL A 145 -23.76 -15.95 11.54
CA VAL A 145 -23.13 -14.69 11.99
C VAL A 145 -22.44 -13.97 10.83
N ALA A 146 -21.76 -14.71 9.94
CA ALA A 146 -21.13 -14.15 8.75
C ALA A 146 -22.18 -13.58 7.79
N LEU A 147 -23.27 -14.32 7.56
CA LEU A 147 -24.40 -13.91 6.73
C LEU A 147 -25.12 -12.66 7.29
N SER A 148 -25.29 -12.58 8.61
CA SER A 148 -25.87 -11.40 9.26
C SER A 148 -25.00 -10.14 9.05
N ASN A 149 -23.68 -10.29 9.18
CA ASN A 149 -22.75 -9.18 8.91
C ASN A 149 -22.71 -8.81 7.42
N LEU A 150 -22.85 -9.79 6.52
CA LEU A 150 -23.00 -9.56 5.09
C LEU A 150 -24.29 -8.77 4.78
N GLY A 151 -25.41 -9.11 5.41
CA GLY A 151 -26.67 -8.36 5.32
C GLY A 151 -26.51 -6.91 5.78
N SER A 152 -25.80 -6.69 6.89
CA SER A 152 -25.47 -5.34 7.38
C SER A 152 -24.65 -4.55 6.36
N CYS A 153 -23.67 -5.20 5.73
CA CYS A 153 -22.89 -4.57 4.66
C CYS A 153 -23.77 -4.18 3.47
N PHE A 154 -24.71 -5.04 3.06
CA PHE A 154 -25.65 -4.71 1.98
C PHE A 154 -26.57 -3.53 2.35
N MET A 155 -27.08 -3.47 3.58
CA MET A 155 -27.86 -2.34 4.08
C MET A 155 -27.08 -1.02 3.98
N ARG A 156 -25.83 -1.01 4.42
CA ARG A 156 -24.93 0.16 4.36
C ARG A 156 -24.57 0.57 2.93
N LEU A 157 -24.64 -0.36 1.97
CA LEU A 157 -24.45 -0.11 0.55
C LEU A 157 -25.74 0.29 -0.18
N GLY A 158 -26.88 0.39 0.52
CA GLY A 158 -28.19 0.70 -0.07
C GLY A 158 -28.79 -0.46 -0.86
N ARG A 159 -28.29 -1.67 -0.66
CA ARG A 159 -28.72 -2.90 -1.35
C ARG A 159 -29.70 -3.69 -0.48
N ALA A 160 -30.86 -3.11 -0.21
CA ALA A 160 -31.83 -3.67 0.75
C ALA A 160 -32.35 -5.06 0.36
N VAL A 161 -32.57 -5.31 -0.94
CA VAL A 161 -33.04 -6.63 -1.42
C VAL A 161 -31.99 -7.72 -1.18
N ASP A 162 -30.71 -7.44 -1.45
CA ASP A 162 -29.63 -8.39 -1.17
C ASP A 162 -29.44 -8.61 0.35
N ALA A 163 -29.69 -7.58 1.17
CA ALA A 163 -29.68 -7.71 2.61
C ALA A 163 -30.77 -8.65 3.12
N VAL A 164 -31.98 -8.57 2.56
CA VAL A 164 -33.09 -9.49 2.87
C VAL A 164 -32.66 -10.93 2.63
N GLU A 165 -32.07 -11.24 1.48
CA GLU A 165 -31.60 -12.60 1.15
C GLU A 165 -30.51 -13.07 2.12
N ALA A 166 -29.56 -12.20 2.46
CA ALA A 166 -28.49 -12.52 3.42
C ALA A 166 -29.05 -12.86 4.81
N TYR A 167 -30.01 -12.06 5.32
CA TYR A 167 -30.60 -12.28 6.63
C TYR A 167 -31.53 -13.49 6.67
N ARG A 168 -32.30 -13.76 5.61
CA ARG A 168 -33.11 -14.99 5.49
C ARG A 168 -32.22 -16.23 5.51
N THR A 169 -31.17 -16.22 4.69
CA THR A 169 -30.19 -17.31 4.68
C THR A 169 -29.53 -17.45 6.07
N ALA A 170 -29.23 -16.33 6.74
CA ALA A 170 -28.69 -16.39 8.10
C ALA A 170 -29.62 -17.14 9.06
N LEU A 171 -30.93 -16.87 9.01
CA LEU A 171 -31.94 -17.56 9.83
C LEU A 171 -31.98 -19.07 9.56
N ASP A 172 -31.82 -19.50 8.31
CA ASP A 172 -31.77 -20.93 7.95
C ASP A 172 -30.60 -21.68 8.61
N PHE A 173 -29.51 -20.97 8.94
CA PHE A 173 -28.34 -21.52 9.62
C PHE A 173 -28.32 -21.27 11.14
N THR A 174 -29.31 -20.58 11.69
CA THR A 174 -29.34 -20.34 13.15
C THR A 174 -29.75 -21.59 13.91
N THR A 175 -29.11 -21.81 15.06
CA THR A 175 -29.55 -22.85 16.01
C THR A 175 -30.50 -22.26 17.05
N PRO A 176 -31.45 -23.03 17.63
CA PRO A 176 -32.42 -22.50 18.60
C PRO A 176 -31.84 -21.88 19.88
N LEU A 177 -30.56 -22.16 20.19
CA LEU A 177 -29.83 -21.58 21.33
C LEU A 177 -29.29 -20.17 21.02
N GLU A 178 -29.20 -19.78 19.75
CA GLU A 178 -28.80 -18.44 19.33
C GLU A 178 -30.04 -17.55 19.21
N SER A 179 -29.99 -16.34 19.77
CA SER A 179 -31.11 -15.39 19.68
C SER A 179 -31.28 -14.91 18.25
N GLN A 180 -32.22 -15.54 17.53
CA GLN A 180 -32.64 -15.14 16.18
C GLN A 180 -33.29 -13.75 16.15
N ASN A 181 -33.74 -13.26 17.31
CA ASN A 181 -34.49 -12.01 17.46
C ASN A 181 -33.75 -10.81 16.85
N ARG A 182 -32.42 -10.76 16.99
CA ARG A 182 -31.61 -9.70 16.37
C ARG A 182 -31.63 -9.78 14.85
N ILE A 183 -31.52 -10.99 14.30
CA ILE A 183 -31.54 -11.21 12.84
C ILE A 183 -32.92 -10.91 12.28
N TRP A 184 -34.00 -11.29 12.98
CA TRP A 184 -35.36 -10.90 12.64
C TRP A 184 -35.57 -9.38 12.66
N CYS A 185 -34.99 -8.67 13.63
CA CYS A 185 -35.02 -7.21 13.68
C CYS A 185 -34.27 -6.60 12.49
N ASP A 186 -33.06 -7.08 12.20
CA ASP A 186 -32.26 -6.61 11.07
C ASP A 186 -32.93 -6.90 9.72
N LEU A 187 -33.62 -8.06 9.60
CA LEU A 187 -34.45 -8.42 8.46
C LEU A 187 -35.67 -7.50 8.31
N GLY A 188 -36.34 -7.14 9.42
CA GLY A 188 -37.43 -6.17 9.42
C GLY A 188 -36.99 -4.79 8.91
N LEU A 189 -35.82 -4.32 9.35
CA LEU A 189 -35.21 -3.09 8.85
C LEU A 189 -34.89 -3.19 7.35
N ALA A 190 -34.38 -4.33 6.88
CA ALA A 190 -34.11 -4.57 5.47
C ALA A 190 -35.40 -4.56 4.63
N TYR A 191 -36.48 -5.17 5.10
CA TYR A 191 -37.78 -5.12 4.42
C TYR A 191 -38.34 -3.69 4.35
N VAL A 192 -38.22 -2.89 5.41
CA VAL A 192 -38.60 -1.46 5.36
C VAL A 192 -37.81 -0.72 4.27
N ALA A 193 -36.49 -0.91 4.23
CA ALA A 193 -35.63 -0.28 3.23
C ALA A 193 -35.92 -0.78 1.79
N ALA A 194 -36.40 -2.02 1.65
CA ALA A 194 -36.86 -2.59 0.38
C ALA A 194 -38.33 -2.24 0.03
N ASN A 195 -39.00 -1.41 0.85
CA ASN A 195 -40.40 -1.03 0.70
C ASN A 195 -41.41 -2.21 0.78
N ARG A 196 -41.02 -3.29 1.48
CA ARG A 196 -41.81 -4.52 1.69
C ARG A 196 -42.48 -4.46 3.07
N MET A 197 -43.45 -3.57 3.22
CA MET A 197 -43.98 -3.18 4.54
C MET A 197 -44.71 -4.32 5.29
N GLY A 198 -45.38 -5.23 4.58
CA GLY A 198 -46.05 -6.37 5.22
C GLY A 198 -45.06 -7.31 5.89
N GLU A 199 -44.05 -7.73 5.14
CA GLU A 199 -42.98 -8.62 5.62
C GLU A 199 -42.12 -7.96 6.70
N ALA A 200 -41.95 -6.63 6.64
CA ALA A 200 -41.30 -5.88 7.71
C ALA A 200 -42.08 -6.02 9.04
N VAL A 201 -43.41 -5.87 9.02
CA VAL A 201 -44.26 -6.03 10.21
C VAL A 201 -44.11 -7.43 10.79
N ASP A 202 -44.16 -8.46 9.94
CA ASP A 202 -44.02 -9.85 10.36
C ASP A 202 -42.64 -10.13 10.97
N ALA A 203 -41.57 -9.65 10.35
CA ALA A 203 -40.21 -9.81 10.85
C ALA A 203 -40.00 -9.13 12.22
N PHE A 204 -40.51 -7.90 12.41
CA PHE A 204 -40.45 -7.23 13.72
C PHE A 204 -41.32 -7.92 14.78
N ALA A 205 -42.45 -8.50 14.39
CA ALA A 205 -43.28 -9.30 15.28
C ALA A 205 -42.53 -10.56 15.73
N HIS A 206 -41.85 -11.26 14.82
CA HIS A 206 -40.97 -12.39 15.17
C HIS A 206 -39.84 -11.96 16.11
N ALA A 207 -39.18 -10.82 15.83
CA ALA A 207 -38.09 -10.30 16.65
C ALA A 207 -38.49 -10.05 18.12
N THR A 208 -39.76 -9.75 18.38
CA THR A 208 -40.26 -9.36 19.71
C THR A 208 -41.18 -10.41 20.35
N ALA A 209 -41.41 -11.55 19.69
CA ALA A 209 -42.43 -12.53 20.04
C ALA A 209 -42.25 -13.15 21.44
N ASP A 210 -41.01 -13.40 21.86
CA ASP A 210 -40.70 -13.99 23.17
C ASP A 210 -40.53 -12.97 24.30
N GLY A 211 -40.58 -11.67 23.98
CA GLY A 211 -40.41 -10.57 24.94
C GLY A 211 -38.99 -10.39 25.50
N THR A 212 -38.00 -11.17 25.05
CA THR A 212 -36.61 -11.09 25.53
C THR A 212 -35.80 -10.02 24.79
N TYR A 213 -36.22 -9.68 23.58
CA TYR A 213 -35.56 -8.70 22.73
C TYR A 213 -36.34 -7.39 22.69
N VAL A 214 -35.63 -6.29 22.94
CA VAL A 214 -36.18 -4.94 22.91
C VAL A 214 -35.64 -4.23 21.67
N LEU A 215 -36.55 -3.78 20.80
CA LEU A 215 -36.19 -3.02 19.60
C LEU A 215 -35.49 -1.71 20.00
N SER A 216 -34.48 -1.31 19.21
CA SER A 216 -33.91 0.04 19.34
C SER A 216 -34.97 1.11 19.00
N PRO A 217 -34.83 2.35 19.46
CA PRO A 217 -35.77 3.42 19.12
C PRO A 217 -35.96 3.59 17.60
N GLU A 218 -34.90 3.45 16.83
CA GLU A 218 -34.92 3.52 15.36
C GLU A 218 -35.67 2.34 14.73
N ALA A 219 -35.43 1.13 15.25
CA ALA A 219 -36.14 -0.06 14.81
C ALA A 219 -37.64 -0.01 15.18
N GLN A 220 -37.97 0.45 16.39
CA GLN A 220 -39.35 0.65 16.82
C GLN A 220 -40.06 1.69 15.95
N ALA A 221 -39.42 2.82 15.64
CA ALA A 221 -39.99 3.82 14.74
C ALA A 221 -40.24 3.26 13.33
N SER A 222 -39.31 2.43 12.83
CA SER A 222 -39.45 1.75 11.53
C SER A 222 -40.62 0.74 11.55
N TYR A 223 -40.76 0.00 12.64
CA TYR A 223 -41.86 -0.93 12.84
C TYR A 223 -43.22 -0.22 12.89
N ASP A 224 -43.33 0.87 13.65
CA ASP A 224 -44.55 1.66 13.75
C ASP A 224 -44.93 2.30 12.40
N ALA A 225 -43.93 2.78 11.65
CA ALA A 225 -44.13 3.31 10.30
C ALA A 225 -44.64 2.25 9.32
N ALA A 226 -44.07 1.04 9.34
CA ALA A 226 -44.52 -0.08 8.52
C ALA A 226 -45.96 -0.49 8.85
N ARG A 227 -46.30 -0.59 10.14
CA ARG A 227 -47.68 -0.88 10.61
C ARG A 227 -48.67 0.19 10.16
N LYS A 228 -48.30 1.47 10.27
CA LYS A 228 -49.15 2.58 9.81
C LYS A 228 -49.36 2.52 8.30
N ALA A 229 -48.30 2.27 7.53
CA ALA A 229 -48.41 2.11 6.08
C ALA A 229 -49.39 0.98 5.72
N MET A 230 -49.31 -0.16 6.43
CA MET A 230 -50.21 -1.28 6.21
C MET A 230 -51.66 -0.98 6.60
N ALA A 231 -51.90 -0.29 7.71
CA ALA A 231 -53.24 0.15 8.10
C ALA A 231 -53.84 1.11 7.05
N THR A 232 -53.05 2.07 6.54
CA THR A 232 -53.54 2.99 5.50
C THR A 232 -53.86 2.28 4.18
N LEU A 233 -53.14 1.20 3.85
CA LEU A 233 -53.43 0.40 2.67
C LEU A 233 -54.74 -0.38 2.85
N ALA A 234 -54.98 -0.91 4.06
CA ALA A 234 -56.23 -1.62 4.39
C ALA A 234 -57.46 -0.69 4.43
N GLU A 235 -57.29 0.58 4.81
CA GLU A 235 -58.36 1.59 4.85
C GLU A 235 -58.71 2.17 3.47
N ARG A 236 -57.81 2.06 2.48
CA ARG A 236 -58.15 2.40 1.08
C ARG A 236 -59.21 1.44 0.59
N ARG A 237 -60.46 1.91 0.53
CA ARG A 237 -61.54 1.21 -0.16
C ARG A 237 -61.07 0.90 -1.60
N PRO A 238 -61.28 -0.33 -2.11
CA PRO A 238 -61.00 -0.64 -3.50
C PRO A 238 -61.70 0.40 -4.38
N SER A 239 -61.00 0.96 -5.36
CA SER A 239 -61.67 1.81 -6.35
C SER A 239 -62.73 0.99 -7.09
N GLU A 240 -63.71 1.63 -7.72
CA GLU A 240 -64.69 0.90 -8.56
C GLU A 240 -63.97 0.05 -9.64
N THR A 241 -62.82 0.51 -10.11
CA THR A 241 -61.93 -0.24 -11.02
C THR A 241 -61.33 -1.48 -10.35
N ASP A 242 -60.87 -1.39 -9.10
CA ASP A 242 -60.32 -2.52 -8.35
C ASP A 242 -61.41 -3.54 -7.98
N ALA A 243 -62.61 -3.06 -7.63
CA ALA A 243 -63.77 -3.91 -7.37
C ALA A 243 -64.25 -4.60 -8.66
N LEU A 244 -64.23 -3.91 -9.79
CA LEU A 244 -64.56 -4.45 -11.12
C LEU A 244 -63.52 -5.47 -11.58
N LEU A 245 -62.23 -5.18 -11.40
CA LEU A 245 -61.14 -6.12 -11.69
C LEU A 245 -61.25 -7.35 -10.79
N ALA A 246 -61.47 -7.20 -9.49
CA ALA A 246 -61.69 -8.32 -8.57
C ALA A 246 -62.93 -9.15 -8.95
N ALA A 247 -64.04 -8.52 -9.32
CA ALA A 247 -65.24 -9.20 -9.80
C ALA A 247 -65.04 -9.93 -11.15
N ALA A 248 -64.12 -9.44 -11.98
CA ALA A 248 -63.69 -10.07 -13.22
C ALA A 248 -62.57 -11.13 -13.04
N GLY A 249 -62.16 -11.41 -11.80
CA GLY A 249 -61.11 -12.39 -11.48
C GLY A 249 -59.67 -11.86 -11.48
N TYR A 250 -59.47 -10.55 -11.61
CA TYR A 250 -58.18 -9.85 -11.71
C TYR A 250 -57.70 -9.20 -10.39
N GLY A 251 -58.17 -9.67 -9.23
CA GLY A 251 -57.93 -9.00 -7.93
C GLY A 251 -57.08 -9.77 -6.90
N GLY A 252 -56.46 -10.89 -7.28
CA GLY A 252 -55.72 -11.76 -6.35
C GLY A 252 -54.21 -11.83 -6.56
N TYR A 253 -53.66 -11.05 -7.50
CA TYR A 253 -52.29 -11.21 -7.96
C TYR A 253 -51.39 -10.11 -7.41
N ASP A 254 -50.29 -10.51 -6.79
CA ASP A 254 -49.14 -9.64 -6.57
C ASP A 254 -48.66 -9.13 -7.94
N PRO A 255 -48.50 -7.81 -8.16
CA PRO A 255 -47.98 -7.27 -9.41
C PRO A 255 -46.61 -7.84 -9.82
N LEU A 256 -45.90 -8.50 -8.90
CA LEU A 256 -44.63 -9.20 -9.15
C LEU A 256 -44.76 -10.74 -9.24
N ASP A 257 -45.92 -11.33 -8.91
CA ASP A 257 -46.23 -12.76 -9.06
C ASP A 257 -47.66 -12.97 -9.60
N PRO A 258 -47.82 -12.97 -10.93
CA PRO A 258 -49.13 -13.00 -11.58
C PRO A 258 -49.76 -14.39 -11.72
N THR A 259 -49.12 -15.47 -11.24
CA THR A 259 -49.69 -16.83 -11.38
C THR A 259 -50.13 -17.43 -10.05
N GLY A 260 -49.63 -16.95 -8.91
CA GLY A 260 -50.00 -17.48 -7.59
C GLY A 260 -49.69 -18.98 -7.42
N GLU A 261 -48.82 -19.55 -8.28
CA GLU A 261 -48.45 -20.96 -8.28
C GLU A 261 -47.19 -21.25 -7.42
N SER A 262 -46.46 -20.24 -6.93
CA SER A 262 -45.21 -20.48 -6.20
C SER A 262 -45.38 -20.57 -4.67
N GLY A 263 -46.36 -21.27 -4.15
CA GLY A 263 -45.96 -22.64 -3.94
C GLY A 263 -45.05 -22.85 -2.72
N GLU A 264 -43.74 -23.10 -2.76
CA GLU A 264 -42.56 -22.63 -3.51
C GLU A 264 -41.91 -21.34 -3.00
N LEU A 265 -41.52 -21.45 -1.72
CA LEU A 265 -40.28 -20.89 -1.15
C LEU A 265 -39.28 -20.55 -2.27
N MET A 266 -38.86 -19.28 -2.31
CA MET A 266 -37.91 -18.70 -3.26
C MET A 266 -36.79 -19.66 -3.71
N PRO A 267 -36.32 -19.55 -4.97
CA PRO A 267 -35.20 -20.36 -5.46
C PRO A 267 -34.03 -20.33 -4.48
N SER A 268 -33.34 -21.46 -4.33
CA SER A 268 -32.27 -21.61 -3.34
C SER A 268 -31.23 -20.47 -3.52
N PRO A 269 -30.51 -20.06 -2.45
CA PRO A 269 -29.50 -19.02 -2.54
C PRO A 269 -28.40 -19.24 -3.59
N GLU A 270 -28.29 -20.46 -4.14
CA GLU A 270 -27.41 -20.84 -5.24
C GLU A 270 -27.93 -20.34 -6.60
N ASP A 271 -29.25 -20.30 -6.80
CA ASP A 271 -29.92 -19.92 -8.04
C ASP A 271 -30.07 -18.39 -8.23
N THR A 272 -30.00 -17.61 -7.15
CA THR A 272 -30.12 -16.13 -7.20
C THR A 272 -28.81 -15.44 -7.60
N GLY A 273 -27.74 -16.20 -7.81
CA GLY A 273 -26.42 -15.68 -8.10
C GLY A 273 -25.73 -14.99 -6.91
N PHE A 274 -26.36 -14.96 -5.74
CA PHE A 274 -25.87 -14.35 -4.50
C PHE A 274 -24.51 -14.95 -4.05
N PHE A 275 -24.34 -16.26 -4.23
CA PHE A 275 -23.08 -16.96 -3.99
C PHE A 275 -22.27 -17.26 -5.25
N SER A 276 -22.71 -16.83 -6.44
CA SER A 276 -22.03 -17.15 -7.71
C SER A 276 -20.91 -16.18 -8.10
N VAL A 277 -20.81 -15.02 -7.45
CA VAL A 277 -19.82 -14.01 -7.84
C VAL A 277 -18.42 -14.44 -7.40
N THR A 278 -17.58 -14.89 -8.34
CA THR A 278 -16.23 -15.32 -7.99
C THR A 278 -15.34 -14.13 -7.63
N GLU A 279 -14.27 -14.36 -6.87
CA GLU A 279 -13.27 -13.32 -6.57
C GLU A 279 -12.65 -12.76 -7.87
N ALA A 280 -12.59 -13.56 -8.94
CA ALA A 280 -12.14 -13.15 -10.26
C ALA A 280 -13.12 -12.16 -10.92
N ASP A 281 -14.43 -12.43 -10.89
CA ASP A 281 -15.46 -11.53 -11.45
C ASP A 281 -15.48 -10.18 -10.71
N LEU A 282 -15.26 -10.20 -9.39
CA LEU A 282 -15.14 -9.00 -8.57
C LEU A 282 -13.82 -8.27 -8.78
N MET A 283 -12.71 -8.98 -8.99
CA MET A 283 -11.43 -8.38 -9.36
C MET A 283 -11.50 -7.71 -10.74
N GLU A 284 -12.28 -8.25 -11.68
CA GLU A 284 -12.54 -7.59 -12.95
C GLU A 284 -13.42 -6.36 -12.77
N ALA A 285 -14.49 -6.44 -11.96
CA ALA A 285 -15.32 -5.29 -11.62
C ALA A 285 -14.51 -4.19 -10.89
N ASP A 286 -13.65 -4.53 -9.93
CA ASP A 286 -12.77 -3.60 -9.21
C ASP A 286 -11.64 -3.08 -10.14
N LYS A 287 -11.13 -3.88 -11.08
CA LYS A 287 -10.23 -3.37 -12.14
C LYS A 287 -10.94 -2.35 -13.02
N GLN A 288 -12.20 -2.57 -13.39
CA GLN A 288 -13.00 -1.61 -14.17
C GLN A 288 -13.31 -0.35 -13.34
N GLU A 289 -13.69 -0.48 -12.08
CA GLU A 289 -13.97 0.65 -11.18
C GLU A 289 -12.69 1.45 -10.85
N ARG A 290 -11.54 0.78 -10.67
CA ARG A 290 -10.21 1.42 -10.53
C ARG A 290 -9.79 2.16 -11.79
N LYS A 291 -10.11 1.66 -12.99
CA LYS A 291 -9.88 2.38 -14.26
C LYS A 291 -10.71 3.66 -14.33
N VAL A 292 -11.96 3.61 -13.86
CA VAL A 292 -12.84 4.80 -13.78
C VAL A 292 -12.34 5.80 -12.72
N ARG A 293 -11.92 5.34 -11.53
CA ARG A 293 -11.35 6.21 -10.48
C ARG A 293 -10.02 6.85 -10.87
N ARG A 294 -9.15 6.15 -11.61
CA ARG A 294 -7.91 6.72 -12.17
C ARG A 294 -8.18 7.90 -13.12
N LYS A 295 -9.35 7.94 -13.77
CA LYS A 295 -9.76 9.06 -14.62
C LYS A 295 -10.10 10.34 -13.85
N HIS A 296 -10.42 10.25 -12.55
CA HIS A 296 -10.83 11.40 -11.71
C HIS A 296 -9.75 11.94 -10.77
N ARG A 297 -8.56 11.31 -10.72
CA ARG A 297 -7.43 11.81 -9.94
C ARG A 297 -6.25 12.01 -10.88
N HIS A 298 -5.91 13.27 -11.18
CA HIS A 298 -4.80 13.70 -12.04
C HIS A 298 -3.39 13.30 -11.54
N THR A 299 -3.25 12.23 -10.76
CA THR A 299 -2.00 11.78 -10.16
C THR A 299 -0.96 11.42 -11.22
N GLY A 300 -1.37 10.80 -12.34
CA GLY A 300 -0.48 10.50 -13.46
C GLY A 300 0.05 11.76 -14.16
N LEU A 301 -0.80 12.76 -14.35
CA LEU A 301 -0.41 14.05 -14.91
C LEU A 301 0.55 14.81 -13.98
N LYS A 302 0.35 14.73 -12.66
CA LYS A 302 1.26 15.33 -11.67
C LYS A 302 2.65 14.70 -11.70
N VAL A 303 2.75 13.37 -11.82
CA VAL A 303 4.05 12.68 -11.94
C VAL A 303 4.73 13.05 -13.25
N PHE A 304 3.98 13.11 -14.36
CA PHE A 304 4.52 13.55 -15.65
C PHE A 304 5.08 14.98 -15.60
N ILE A 305 4.33 15.91 -15.00
CA ILE A 305 4.80 17.31 -14.82
C ILE A 305 6.04 17.36 -13.93
N ALA A 306 6.11 16.58 -12.85
CA ALA A 306 7.28 16.54 -11.99
C ALA A 306 8.54 16.06 -12.74
N ILE A 307 8.42 15.00 -13.55
CA ILE A 307 9.52 14.51 -14.39
C ILE A 307 9.94 15.56 -15.42
N LEU A 308 8.98 16.24 -16.04
CA LEU A 308 9.25 17.30 -17.01
C LEU A 308 10.01 18.48 -16.37
N VAL A 309 9.63 18.89 -15.15
CA VAL A 309 10.32 19.95 -14.41
C VAL A 309 11.76 19.53 -14.08
N VAL A 310 11.99 18.30 -13.64
CA VAL A 310 13.34 17.79 -13.36
C VAL A 310 14.18 17.78 -14.65
N LEU A 311 13.62 17.35 -15.77
CA LEU A 311 14.31 17.40 -17.07
C LEU A 311 14.70 18.83 -17.47
N ILE A 312 13.79 19.78 -17.31
CA ILE A 312 14.07 21.20 -17.59
C ILE A 312 15.18 21.74 -16.67
N LEU A 313 15.19 21.36 -15.39
CA LEU A 313 16.24 21.76 -14.46
C LEU A 313 17.61 21.15 -14.83
N VAL A 314 17.65 19.89 -15.25
CA VAL A 314 18.88 19.22 -15.70
C VAL A 314 19.42 19.87 -16.97
N VAL A 315 18.55 20.11 -17.96
CA VAL A 315 18.93 20.81 -19.19
C VAL A 315 19.39 22.24 -18.88
N GLY A 316 18.69 22.95 -18.01
CA GLY A 316 19.06 24.30 -17.56
C GLY A 316 20.43 24.33 -16.86
N ALA A 317 20.71 23.35 -15.99
CA ALA A 317 22.00 23.21 -15.34
C ALA A 317 23.12 22.90 -16.35
N GLY A 318 22.85 22.05 -17.33
CA GLY A 318 23.78 21.75 -18.43
C GLY A 318 24.11 22.99 -19.28
N VAL A 319 23.09 23.74 -19.69
CA VAL A 319 23.26 25.00 -20.43
C VAL A 319 24.03 26.04 -19.60
N PHE A 320 23.71 26.16 -18.31
CA PHE A 320 24.44 27.06 -17.41
C PHE A 320 25.91 26.68 -17.30
N ALA A 321 26.22 25.39 -17.08
CA ALA A 321 27.60 24.90 -17.02
C ALA A 321 28.34 25.17 -18.33
N TYR A 322 27.68 24.94 -19.48
CA TYR A 322 28.24 25.19 -20.80
C TYR A 322 28.60 26.68 -21.02
N VAL A 323 27.70 27.60 -20.66
CA VAL A 323 27.94 29.05 -20.75
C VAL A 323 29.02 29.52 -19.78
N ARG A 324 29.18 28.85 -18.64
CA ARG A 324 30.27 29.12 -17.67
C ARG A 324 31.61 28.49 -18.06
N GLY A 325 31.69 27.85 -19.23
CA GLY A 325 32.93 27.28 -19.72
C GLY A 325 33.27 25.90 -19.16
N TYR A 326 32.34 25.18 -18.53
CA TYR A 326 32.57 23.78 -18.20
C TYR A 326 32.45 22.91 -19.46
N GLY A 327 33.34 21.94 -19.61
CA GLY A 327 33.31 20.96 -20.70
C GLY A 327 33.69 19.57 -20.21
N TRP A 328 33.47 18.58 -21.07
CA TRP A 328 33.86 17.20 -20.82
C TRP A 328 34.59 16.62 -22.04
N PRO A 329 35.87 16.18 -21.89
CA PRO A 329 36.73 16.32 -20.71
C PRO A 329 36.97 17.80 -20.30
N THR A 330 37.38 18.06 -19.05
CA THR A 330 37.64 19.43 -18.60
C THR A 330 38.95 19.95 -19.20
N GLN A 331 39.14 21.27 -19.20
CA GLN A 331 40.33 21.91 -19.73
C GLN A 331 41.61 21.39 -19.08
N GLU A 332 41.57 21.16 -17.76
CA GLU A 332 42.68 20.63 -16.99
C GLU A 332 43.03 19.21 -17.44
N THR A 333 42.03 18.36 -17.62
CA THR A 333 42.23 16.99 -18.13
C THR A 333 42.77 17.00 -19.56
N VAL A 334 42.31 17.91 -20.42
CA VAL A 334 42.85 18.03 -21.78
C VAL A 334 44.31 18.49 -21.74
N ALA A 335 44.66 19.42 -20.85
CA ALA A 335 46.03 19.89 -20.67
C ALA A 335 46.93 18.75 -20.18
N GLU A 336 46.55 18.04 -19.12
CA GLU A 336 47.31 16.90 -18.59
C GLU A 336 47.55 15.83 -19.67
N ARG A 337 46.51 15.45 -20.41
CA ARG A 337 46.61 14.46 -21.49
C ARG A 337 47.51 14.90 -22.64
N LEU A 338 47.62 16.21 -22.91
CA LEU A 338 48.55 16.72 -23.91
C LEU A 338 50.01 16.46 -23.50
N PHE A 339 50.36 16.68 -22.23
CA PHE A 339 51.71 16.40 -21.72
C PHE A 339 51.99 14.90 -21.66
N ASP A 340 51.02 14.11 -21.21
CA ASP A 340 51.14 12.64 -21.20
C ASP A 340 51.36 12.12 -22.63
N ALA A 341 50.58 12.60 -23.61
CA ALA A 341 50.74 12.23 -25.01
C ALA A 341 52.14 12.56 -25.55
N LYS A 342 52.72 13.70 -25.15
CA LYS A 342 54.10 14.05 -25.50
C LYS A 342 55.11 13.09 -24.87
N GLY A 343 54.97 12.76 -23.59
CA GLY A 343 55.86 11.85 -22.89
C GLY A 343 55.82 10.43 -23.44
N ASP A 344 54.62 9.98 -23.85
CA ASP A 344 54.39 8.66 -24.44
C ASP A 344 54.74 8.58 -25.94
N GLY A 345 55.11 9.69 -26.58
CA GLY A 345 55.40 9.75 -28.02
C GLY A 345 54.17 9.55 -28.91
N VAL A 346 52.98 9.87 -28.40
CA VAL A 346 51.70 9.81 -29.10
C VAL A 346 51.51 11.07 -29.96
N ASP A 347 50.76 10.94 -31.05
CA ASP A 347 50.43 12.07 -31.93
C ASP A 347 49.61 13.14 -31.17
N LEU A 348 50.09 14.38 -31.19
CA LEU A 348 49.47 15.53 -30.51
C LEU A 348 48.30 16.13 -31.29
N SER A 349 48.13 15.76 -32.57
CA SER A 349 47.10 16.30 -33.44
C SER A 349 45.67 16.13 -32.88
N GLU A 350 45.43 15.06 -32.12
CA GLU A 350 44.14 14.77 -31.48
C GLU A 350 43.79 15.77 -30.37
N TYR A 351 44.75 16.48 -29.80
CA TYR A 351 44.51 17.46 -28.74
C TYR A 351 44.40 18.89 -29.26
N LEU A 352 44.80 19.13 -30.50
CA LEU A 352 44.86 20.44 -31.14
C LEU A 352 43.59 20.73 -31.94
N VAL A 353 43.33 22.02 -32.17
CA VAL A 353 42.18 22.44 -33.00
C VAL A 353 42.33 21.89 -34.42
N GLU A 354 41.22 21.43 -35.01
CA GLU A 354 41.19 20.92 -36.38
C GLU A 354 41.69 21.99 -37.37
N GLY A 355 42.57 21.59 -38.30
CA GLY A 355 43.18 22.50 -39.28
C GLY A 355 44.45 23.22 -38.79
N THR A 356 44.97 22.87 -37.61
CA THR A 356 46.31 23.30 -37.16
C THR A 356 47.37 22.76 -38.13
N SER A 357 48.22 23.63 -38.67
CA SER A 357 49.28 23.22 -39.60
C SER A 357 50.38 22.43 -38.90
N ASP A 358 51.00 21.47 -39.59
CA ASP A 358 52.12 20.66 -39.07
C ASP A 358 53.25 21.49 -38.43
N ALA A 359 53.51 22.70 -38.94
CA ALA A 359 54.50 23.61 -38.37
C ALA A 359 54.17 24.05 -36.94
N VAL A 360 52.91 24.37 -36.66
CA VAL A 360 52.42 24.78 -35.33
C VAL A 360 52.34 23.57 -34.39
N ILE A 361 51.95 22.40 -34.91
CA ILE A 361 51.99 21.14 -34.14
C ILE A 361 53.42 20.86 -33.68
N GLN A 362 54.40 21.04 -34.57
CA GLN A 362 55.81 20.85 -34.24
C GLN A 362 56.30 21.89 -33.23
N GLU A 363 55.94 23.17 -33.39
CA GLU A 363 56.30 24.23 -32.45
C GLU A 363 55.79 23.94 -31.02
N ILE A 364 54.53 23.52 -30.90
CA ILE A 364 53.94 23.09 -29.62
C ILE A 364 54.65 21.84 -29.08
N SER A 365 54.97 20.88 -29.94
CA SER A 365 55.72 19.68 -29.56
C SER A 365 57.12 20.00 -29.04
N ASP A 366 57.79 21.01 -29.60
CA ASP A 366 59.16 21.39 -29.27
C ASP A 366 59.27 22.09 -27.90
N VAL A 367 58.21 22.80 -27.47
CA VAL A 367 58.18 23.46 -26.16
C VAL A 367 57.74 22.54 -25.02
N LEU A 368 57.10 21.41 -25.32
CA LEU A 368 56.63 20.47 -24.31
C LEU A 368 57.74 19.50 -23.85
N PRO A 369 57.90 19.27 -22.53
CA PRO A 369 58.88 18.33 -22.00
C PRO A 369 58.40 16.88 -22.21
N THR A 370 59.34 15.95 -22.38
CA THR A 370 59.05 14.51 -22.50
C THR A 370 58.93 13.79 -21.16
N ASP A 371 59.54 14.32 -20.10
CA ASP A 371 59.56 13.71 -18.76
C ASP A 371 59.24 14.77 -17.68
N ALA A 372 57.96 15.05 -17.48
CA ALA A 372 57.51 16.02 -16.48
C ALA A 372 56.26 15.58 -15.71
N THR A 373 56.22 15.92 -14.43
CA THR A 373 54.99 15.81 -13.63
C THR A 373 54.25 17.15 -13.67
N ILE A 374 52.98 17.12 -14.07
CA ILE A 374 52.15 18.31 -14.26
C ILE A 374 51.36 18.63 -13.00
N GLN A 375 51.35 19.91 -12.63
CA GLN A 375 50.48 20.45 -11.60
C GLN A 375 49.67 21.61 -12.18
N VAL A 376 48.35 21.45 -12.27
CA VAL A 376 47.46 22.52 -12.71
C VAL A 376 47.29 23.54 -11.58
N ASN A 377 47.64 24.80 -11.87
CA ASN A 377 47.65 25.89 -10.89
C ASN A 377 46.33 26.68 -10.92
N ALA A 378 45.85 27.01 -12.12
CA ALA A 378 44.63 27.77 -12.32
C ALA A 378 44.04 27.49 -13.70
N CYS A 379 42.75 27.80 -13.87
CA CYS A 379 42.04 27.69 -15.13
C CYS A 379 41.08 28.87 -15.25
N ASP A 380 41.34 29.75 -16.22
CA ASP A 380 40.42 30.81 -16.60
C ASP A 380 39.42 30.26 -17.62
N ARG A 381 38.14 30.28 -17.23
CA ARG A 381 37.07 29.62 -17.97
C ARG A 381 36.17 30.65 -18.63
N SER A 382 36.03 30.55 -19.94
CA SER A 382 34.97 31.24 -20.69
C SER A 382 34.17 30.24 -21.50
N MET A 383 33.06 30.68 -22.11
CA MET A 383 32.21 29.82 -22.94
C MET A 383 32.93 29.28 -24.18
N SER A 384 33.88 30.04 -24.72
CA SER A 384 34.43 29.83 -26.07
C SER A 384 35.95 29.65 -26.08
N GLU A 385 36.66 30.35 -25.20
CA GLU A 385 38.12 30.29 -25.08
C GLU A 385 38.51 30.16 -23.61
N SER A 386 39.45 29.29 -23.30
CA SER A 386 39.90 29.02 -21.94
C SER A 386 41.41 29.02 -21.87
N THR A 387 41.94 29.40 -20.71
CA THR A 387 43.37 29.41 -20.47
C THR A 387 43.68 28.58 -19.24
N VAL A 388 44.54 27.57 -19.40
CA VAL A 388 45.01 26.73 -18.30
C VAL A 388 46.44 27.14 -17.95
N TYR A 389 46.67 27.37 -16.66
CA TYR A 389 47.98 27.68 -16.11
C TYR A 389 48.46 26.47 -15.33
N LEU A 390 49.63 25.95 -15.67
CA LEU A 390 50.19 24.76 -15.02
C LEU A 390 51.70 24.85 -14.88
N THR A 391 52.24 24.11 -13.92
CA THR A 391 53.69 23.97 -13.72
C THR A 391 54.10 22.55 -14.07
N ALA A 392 55.09 22.42 -14.96
CA ALA A 392 55.71 21.14 -15.28
C ALA A 392 57.01 20.99 -14.48
N LYS A 393 57.09 19.95 -13.65
CA LYS A 393 58.30 19.63 -12.87
C LYS A 393 59.13 18.61 -13.63
N LEU A 394 60.31 19.01 -14.08
CA LEU A 394 61.18 18.18 -14.92
C LEU A 394 61.92 17.13 -14.08
N SER A 395 62.01 15.91 -14.59
CA SER A 395 62.74 14.82 -13.92
C SER A 395 64.23 15.09 -13.72
N ALA A 396 64.83 15.94 -14.55
CA ALA A 396 66.23 16.37 -14.46
C ALA A 396 66.47 17.52 -13.45
N GLY A 397 65.41 18.01 -12.80
CA GLY A 397 65.44 19.18 -11.91
C GLY A 397 65.06 20.47 -12.64
N GLY A 398 64.26 21.31 -11.98
CA GLY A 398 63.70 22.55 -12.53
C GLY A 398 62.19 22.51 -12.68
N GLU A 399 61.56 23.69 -12.60
CA GLU A 399 60.12 23.88 -12.81
C GLU A 399 59.94 24.90 -13.95
N VAL A 400 59.05 24.61 -14.88
CA VAL A 400 58.67 25.52 -15.97
C VAL A 400 57.16 25.74 -15.91
N ASP A 401 56.77 27.01 -15.89
CA ASP A 401 55.35 27.40 -15.90
C ASP A 401 54.88 27.45 -17.37
N TYR A 402 53.66 26.98 -17.64
CA TYR A 402 53.05 27.01 -18.98
C TYR A 402 51.68 27.67 -18.93
N THR A 403 51.42 28.43 -19.99
CA THR A 403 50.12 29.00 -20.30
C THR A 403 49.58 28.31 -21.55
N ILE A 404 48.45 27.61 -21.42
CA ILE A 404 47.81 26.87 -22.51
C ILE A 404 46.50 27.53 -22.87
N THR A 405 46.39 27.97 -24.12
CA THR A 405 45.13 28.51 -24.64
C THR A 405 44.35 27.41 -25.35
N MET A 406 43.05 27.37 -25.10
CA MET A 406 42.14 26.36 -25.61
C MET A 406 40.91 27.00 -26.21
N ARG A 407 40.38 26.39 -27.28
CA ARG A 407 39.10 26.75 -27.88
C ARG A 407 38.09 25.63 -27.66
N ARG A 408 36.83 26.03 -27.52
CA ARG A 408 35.70 25.12 -27.37
C ARG A 408 35.54 24.27 -28.64
N ASP A 409 35.37 22.96 -28.44
CA ASP A 409 35.04 21.99 -29.49
C ASP A 409 33.91 21.07 -29.02
N GLY A 410 32.71 21.27 -29.55
CA GLY A 410 31.50 20.60 -29.07
C GLY A 410 31.25 20.83 -27.58
N ILE A 411 31.25 19.75 -26.79
CA ILE A 411 31.16 19.78 -25.32
C ILE A 411 32.54 19.79 -24.62
N GLY A 412 33.62 19.61 -25.37
CA GLY A 412 35.00 19.52 -24.89
C GLY A 412 35.85 20.72 -25.29
N TRP A 413 37.17 20.52 -25.29
CA TRP A 413 38.17 21.55 -25.49
C TRP A 413 39.32 21.03 -26.34
N LYS A 414 39.89 21.91 -27.17
CA LYS A 414 41.08 21.66 -27.99
C LYS A 414 42.09 22.76 -27.78
N VAL A 415 43.36 22.40 -27.79
CA VAL A 415 44.50 23.29 -27.57
C VAL A 415 44.75 24.12 -28.83
N VAL A 416 44.91 25.43 -28.63
CA VAL A 416 45.24 26.41 -29.68
C VAL A 416 46.72 26.73 -29.65
N ASP A 417 47.26 26.98 -28.47
CA ASP A 417 48.65 27.40 -28.28
C ASP A 417 49.16 26.99 -26.90
N VAL A 418 50.47 26.78 -26.79
CA VAL A 418 51.18 26.41 -25.56
C VAL A 418 52.42 27.30 -25.44
N THR A 419 52.44 28.15 -24.42
CA THR A 419 53.55 29.08 -24.20
C THR A 419 54.27 28.76 -22.88
N PRO A 420 55.58 28.44 -22.90
CA PRO A 420 56.38 28.35 -21.68
C PRO A 420 56.71 29.75 -21.13
N GLU A 421 56.55 29.95 -19.83
CA GLU A 421 56.91 31.16 -19.12
C GLU A 421 58.22 30.94 -18.35
N TYR A 422 59.28 31.60 -18.80
CA TYR A 422 60.56 31.62 -18.09
C TYR A 422 60.61 32.85 -17.18
N ARG A 423 60.69 32.63 -15.86
CA ARG A 423 60.99 33.72 -14.93
C ARG A 423 62.39 34.23 -15.24
N SER A 424 62.50 35.43 -15.80
CA SER A 424 63.77 36.12 -15.96
C SER A 424 64.40 36.29 -14.57
N GLN A 425 65.56 35.67 -14.34
CA GLN A 425 66.43 36.05 -13.24
C GLN A 425 66.85 37.50 -13.50
N ASP A 426 66.32 38.44 -12.72
CA ASP A 426 66.87 39.79 -12.67
C ASP A 426 68.35 39.68 -12.30
N LEU A 427 69.21 40.09 -13.22
CA LEU A 427 70.64 40.25 -12.99
C LEU A 427 70.85 41.21 -11.83
N ALA A 428 71.45 40.70 -10.76
CA ALA A 428 72.32 41.53 -9.94
C ALA A 428 73.50 41.98 -10.81
N ASP A 429 73.63 43.28 -11.09
CA ASP A 429 74.96 43.87 -11.13
C ASP A 429 75.01 45.38 -10.78
N THR A 430 75.87 45.63 -9.80
CA THR A 430 76.68 46.82 -9.50
C THR A 430 76.39 48.18 -10.17
N THR A 431 76.20 49.22 -9.35
CA THR A 431 77.16 50.35 -9.27
C THR A 431 77.04 51.16 -7.97
N THR A 432 78.18 51.32 -7.31
CA THR A 432 78.49 52.20 -6.18
C THR A 432 78.95 53.59 -6.68
N GLN A 433 78.88 54.62 -5.80
CA GLN A 433 79.44 56.00 -5.89
C GLN A 433 78.62 57.02 -6.72
N ASN A 434 78.28 58.23 -6.25
CA ASN A 434 78.75 59.09 -5.16
C ASN A 434 77.58 59.80 -4.47
#